data_AF-A0A8T4KIS7-F1
#
_entry.id   AF-A0A8T4KIS7-F1
#
_cell.length_a   1.000
_cell.length_b   1.000
_cell.length_c   1.000
_cell.angle_alpha   90.00
_cell.angle_beta   90.00
_cell.angle_gamma   90.00
#
_symmetry.space_group_name_H-M   'P 1'
#
loop_
_entity.id
_entity.type
_entity.pdbx_description
1 polymer ?
#
loop_
_entity_poly.entity_id
_entity_poly.type
_entity_poly.pdbx_seq_one_letter_code
_entity_poly.pdbx_strand_id
1 'polypeptide(L)'
;MKSRLESIIRNYNRHRKPDVMTKLLDVTGRNVVVRFSGLRPETFFEDFRNELEEKTKSRFLVENIEKDDGNRIVKFSIREERGPADDILDVLSKYYEGAPAPKQGHED
;
A
#
# COMPACT_ATOMS: atom_id res chain seq x y z
N MET A 1 5.39 5.59 6.80
CA MET A 1 4.27 5.35 5.85
C MET A 1 3.85 6.63 5.10
N LYS A 2 3.54 7.73 5.80
CA LYS A 2 3.10 9.01 5.20
C LYS A 2 3.99 9.52 4.05
N SER A 3 5.31 9.63 4.26
CA SER A 3 6.24 10.13 3.22
C SER A 3 6.28 9.28 1.94
N ARG A 4 6.03 7.96 2.03
CA ARG A 4 5.95 7.07 0.87
C ARG A 4 4.68 7.35 0.07
N LEU A 5 3.54 7.52 0.75
CA LEU A 5 2.26 7.86 0.13
C LEU A 5 2.30 9.24 -0.54
N GLU A 6 2.93 10.23 0.10
CA GLU A 6 3.13 11.55 -0.51
C GLU A 6 3.97 11.48 -1.79
N SER A 7 4.99 10.61 -1.82
CA SER A 7 5.79 10.39 -3.03
C SER A 7 4.97 9.74 -4.16
N ILE A 8 4.15 8.73 -3.83
CA ILE A 8 3.24 8.08 -4.80
C ILE A 8 2.25 9.11 -5.36
N ILE A 9 1.61 9.91 -4.50
CA ILE A 9 0.66 10.95 -4.91
C ILE A 9 1.34 12.02 -5.77
N ARG A 10 2.55 12.44 -5.40
CA ARG A 10 3.32 13.40 -6.21
C ARG A 10 3.63 12.83 -7.59
N ASN A 11 4.03 11.55 -7.67
CA ASN A 11 4.29 10.90 -8.94
C ASN A 11 3.01 10.78 -9.77
N TYR A 12 1.93 10.33 -9.14
CA TYR A 12 0.60 10.22 -9.74
C TYR A 12 0.13 11.53 -10.38
N ASN A 13 0.20 12.63 -9.63
CA ASN A 13 -0.16 13.96 -10.11
C ASN A 13 0.79 14.51 -11.19
N ARG A 14 2.05 14.07 -11.23
CA ARG A 14 3.02 14.52 -12.26
C ARG A 14 2.71 13.93 -13.62
N HIS A 15 2.28 12.67 -13.65
CA HIS A 15 1.96 11.96 -14.89
C HIS A 15 0.53 12.20 -15.36
N ARG A 16 -0.32 12.77 -14.52
CA ARG A 16 -1.66 13.22 -14.88
C ARG A 16 -1.74 14.70 -15.18
N LYS A 17 -2.28 14.99 -16.36
CA LYS A 17 -2.64 16.33 -16.83
C LYS A 17 -4.08 16.68 -16.44
N PRO A 18 -4.45 17.97 -16.48
CA PRO A 18 -4.75 18.80 -15.31
C PRO A 18 -6.19 18.68 -14.76
N ASP A 19 -6.89 17.61 -15.08
CA ASP A 19 -8.31 17.52 -14.73
C ASP A 19 -8.55 17.18 -13.26
N VAL A 20 -7.66 16.42 -12.60
CA VAL A 20 -7.82 16.04 -11.19
C VAL A 20 -6.48 16.01 -10.43
N MET A 21 -6.45 16.72 -9.30
CA MET A 21 -5.35 16.76 -8.35
C MET A 21 -5.69 15.94 -7.10
N THR A 22 -4.81 15.00 -6.75
CA THR A 22 -4.92 14.20 -5.52
C THR A 22 -4.03 14.77 -4.42
N LYS A 23 -4.52 14.89 -3.19
CA LYS A 23 -3.73 15.34 -2.04
C LYS A 23 -3.94 14.42 -0.85
N LEU A 24 -2.87 14.09 -0.13
CA LEU A 24 -2.97 13.38 1.14
C LEU A 24 -3.51 14.34 2.21
N LEU A 25 -4.60 13.94 2.88
CA LEU A 25 -5.13 14.68 4.02
C LEU A 25 -4.62 14.08 5.33
N ASP A 26 -4.84 12.77 5.50
CA ASP A 26 -4.52 12.07 6.74
C ASP A 26 -4.08 10.63 6.50
N VAL A 27 -3.30 10.09 7.45
CA VAL A 27 -2.94 8.67 7.49
C VAL A 27 -3.04 8.21 8.95
N THR A 28 -4.06 7.40 9.24
CA THR A 28 -4.32 6.89 10.58
C THR A 28 -4.37 5.37 10.56
N GLY A 29 -3.34 4.72 11.12
CA GLY A 29 -3.22 3.26 11.16
C GLY A 29 -3.22 2.64 9.77
N ARG A 30 -4.30 1.94 9.42
CA ARG A 30 -4.52 1.31 8.11
C ARG A 30 -5.37 2.16 7.15
N ASN A 31 -5.70 3.39 7.54
CA ASN A 31 -6.55 4.29 6.78
C ASN A 31 -5.71 5.40 6.14
N VAL A 32 -5.97 5.66 4.87
CA VAL A 32 -5.35 6.72 4.06
C VAL A 32 -6.47 7.59 3.54
N VAL A 33 -6.53 8.84 4.01
CA VAL A 33 -7.54 9.82 3.59
C VAL A 33 -6.90 10.75 2.57
N VAL A 34 -7.50 10.80 1.38
CA VAL A 34 -7.04 11.68 0.30
C VAL A 34 -8.18 12.55 -0.20
N ARG A 35 -7.83 13.73 -0.70
CA ARG A 35 -8.74 14.64 -1.38
C ARG A 35 -8.44 14.61 -2.87
N PHE A 36 -9.47 14.40 -3.67
CA PHE A 36 -9.45 14.61 -5.11
C PHE A 36 -10.16 15.92 -5.43
N SER A 37 -9.47 16.81 -6.13
CA SER A 37 -9.95 18.12 -6.56
C SER A 37 -9.91 18.18 -8.07
N GLY A 38 -11.02 18.51 -8.75
CA GLY A 38 -11.04 18.66 -10.21
C GLY A 38 -12.32 18.19 -10.89
N LEU A 39 -12.26 17.97 -12.20
CA LEU A 39 -13.38 17.52 -13.02
C LEU A 39 -13.57 15.99 -12.90
N ARG A 40 -14.77 15.58 -12.49
CA ARG A 40 -15.16 14.16 -12.32
C ARG A 40 -14.14 13.34 -11.49
N PRO A 41 -13.82 13.78 -10.25
CA PRO A 41 -12.84 13.10 -9.40
C PRO A 41 -13.17 11.62 -9.16
N GLU A 42 -14.44 11.24 -9.23
CA GLU A 42 -14.92 9.87 -9.04
C GLU A 42 -14.36 8.84 -10.02
N THR A 43 -14.06 9.24 -11.26
CA THR A 43 -13.50 8.31 -12.26
C THR A 43 -12.05 7.93 -11.95
N PHE A 44 -11.44 8.60 -10.98
CA PHE A 44 -10.03 8.48 -10.66
C PHE A 44 -9.76 7.75 -9.35
N PHE A 45 -10.81 7.40 -8.60
CA PHE A 45 -10.65 6.68 -7.34
C PHE A 45 -10.11 5.27 -7.56
N GLU A 46 -10.63 4.55 -8.55
CA GLU A 46 -10.19 3.20 -8.87
C GLU A 46 -8.78 3.18 -9.45
N ASP A 47 -8.46 4.13 -10.31
CA ASP A 47 -7.12 4.26 -10.88
C ASP A 47 -6.09 4.59 -9.79
N PHE A 48 -6.39 5.53 -8.88
CA PHE A 48 -5.51 5.82 -7.75
C PHE A 48 -5.40 4.64 -6.79
N ARG A 49 -6.49 3.89 -6.57
CA ARG A 49 -6.47 2.64 -5.81
C ARG A 49 -5.46 1.67 -6.42
N ASN A 50 -5.54 1.42 -7.73
CA ASN A 50 -4.64 0.49 -8.42
C ASN A 50 -3.17 0.94 -8.30
N GLU A 51 -2.88 2.23 -8.44
CA GLU A 51 -1.52 2.77 -8.25
C GLU A 51 -1.02 2.56 -6.81
N LEU A 52 -1.87 2.79 -5.80
CA LEU A 52 -1.53 2.49 -4.41
C LEU A 52 -1.26 0.99 -4.22
N GLU A 53 -2.13 0.12 -4.76
CA GLU A 53 -2.01 -1.32 -4.62
C GLU A 53 -0.71 -1.85 -5.27
N GLU A 54 -0.36 -1.35 -6.45
CA GLU A 54 0.88 -1.71 -7.16
C GLU A 54 2.12 -1.23 -6.40
N LYS A 55 2.14 0.03 -5.96
CA LYS A 55 3.33 0.66 -5.36
C LYS A 55 3.55 0.25 -3.92
N THR A 56 2.51 -0.12 -3.16
CA THR A 56 2.65 -0.57 -1.77
C THR A 56 2.58 -2.09 -1.63
N LYS A 57 2.18 -2.82 -2.68
CA LYS A 57 1.87 -4.26 -2.60
C LYS A 57 0.86 -4.55 -1.49
N SER A 58 -0.17 -3.72 -1.37
CA SER A 58 -1.22 -3.89 -0.36
C SER A 58 -2.57 -3.75 -1.05
N ARG A 59 -3.60 -4.42 -0.55
CA ARG A 59 -4.96 -4.31 -1.07
C ARG A 59 -5.69 -3.19 -0.35
N PHE A 60 -6.23 -2.23 -1.10
CA PHE A 60 -6.97 -1.10 -0.53
C PHE A 60 -8.46 -1.24 -0.83
N LEU A 61 -9.30 -0.85 0.12
CA LEU A 61 -10.75 -0.77 -0.02
C LEU A 61 -11.19 0.68 0.12
N VAL A 62 -12.10 1.12 -0.73
CA VAL A 62 -12.72 2.45 -0.63
C VAL A 62 -13.85 2.36 0.38
N GLU A 63 -13.71 3.04 1.52
CA GLU A 63 -14.69 2.96 2.61
C GLU A 63 -15.69 4.12 2.60
N ASN A 64 -15.21 5.34 2.39
CA ASN A 64 -16.06 6.52 2.49
C ASN A 64 -15.65 7.55 1.43
N ILE A 65 -16.66 8.21 0.87
CA ILE A 65 -16.53 9.25 -0.16
C ILE A 65 -17.38 10.43 0.28
N GLU A 66 -16.74 11.45 0.86
CA GLU A 66 -17.40 12.68 1.25
C GLU A 66 -17.29 13.73 0.14
N LYS A 67 -18.32 14.59 0.03
CA LYS A 67 -18.33 15.73 -0.89
C LYS A 67 -17.94 16.98 -0.12
N ASP A 68 -16.94 17.70 -0.61
CA ASP A 68 -16.44 18.92 0.02
C ASP A 68 -16.25 19.99 -1.06
N ASP A 69 -17.23 20.88 -1.24
CA ASP A 69 -17.17 22.06 -2.12
C ASP A 69 -16.45 21.83 -3.48
N GLY A 70 -16.99 20.92 -4.30
CA GLY A 70 -16.40 20.55 -5.60
C GLY A 70 -15.25 19.54 -5.53
N ASN A 71 -14.77 19.19 -4.34
CA ASN A 71 -13.83 18.13 -4.07
C ASN A 71 -14.52 16.85 -3.61
N ARG A 72 -13.77 15.75 -3.67
CA ARG A 72 -14.15 14.47 -3.08
C ARG A 72 -13.08 13.99 -2.13
N ILE A 73 -13.46 13.73 -0.89
CA ILE A 73 -12.57 13.16 0.11
C ILE A 73 -12.85 11.66 0.14
N VAL A 74 -11.81 10.86 -0.08
CA VAL A 74 -11.92 9.40 -0.14
C VAL A 74 -11.02 8.78 0.91
N LYS A 75 -11.61 7.86 1.69
CA LYS A 75 -10.90 7.05 2.68
C LYS A 75 -10.59 5.67 2.08
N PHE A 76 -9.30 5.39 1.92
CA PHE A 76 -8.78 4.08 1.53
C PHE A 76 -8.31 3.31 2.77
N SER A 77 -8.85 2.12 2.99
CA SER A 77 -8.48 1.26 4.11
C SER A 77 -7.71 0.04 3.61
N ILE A 78 -6.55 -0.23 4.20
CA ILE A 78 -5.71 -1.38 3.86
C ILE A 78 -6.39 -2.64 4.41
N ARG A 79 -6.84 -3.52 3.51
CA ARG A 79 -7.53 -4.78 3.86
C ARG A 79 -6.53 -5.91 4.09
N GLU A 80 -5.56 -6.06 3.20
CA GLU A 80 -4.55 -7.12 3.23
C GLU A 80 -3.21 -6.57 2.73
N GLU A 81 -2.12 -6.80 3.45
CA GLU A 81 -0.79 -6.56 2.91
C GLU A 81 -0.46 -7.75 1.99
N ARG A 82 -0.38 -7.53 0.67
CA ARG A 82 0.20 -8.52 -0.25
C ARG A 82 1.72 -8.47 -0.14
N GLY A 83 2.23 -8.66 1.08
CA GLY A 83 3.56 -9.22 1.32
C GLY A 83 3.45 -10.75 1.25
N PRO A 84 4.56 -11.48 1.07
CA PRO A 84 4.53 -12.94 1.07
C PRO A 84 4.08 -13.43 2.46
N ALA A 85 2.78 -13.64 2.62
CA ALA A 85 2.23 -14.34 3.78
C ALA A 85 2.62 -15.83 3.79
N ASP A 86 3.29 -16.32 2.74
CA ASP A 86 3.67 -17.73 2.57
C ASP A 86 5.18 -17.99 2.72
N ASP A 87 6.06 -17.01 2.49
CA ASP A 87 7.50 -17.31 2.35
C ASP A 87 8.29 -17.18 3.66
N ILE A 88 7.87 -16.33 4.61
CA ILE A 88 8.61 -16.19 5.88
C ILE A 88 8.35 -17.37 6.82
N LEU A 89 7.15 -17.95 6.82
CA LEU A 89 6.86 -19.13 7.63
C LEU A 89 7.43 -20.43 7.02
N ASP A 90 7.49 -20.58 5.69
CA ASP A 90 8.19 -21.72 5.04
C ASP A 90 9.72 -21.62 5.18
N VAL A 91 10.30 -20.43 4.99
CA VAL A 91 11.75 -20.19 5.16
C VAL A 91 12.18 -20.38 6.61
N LEU A 92 11.39 -19.95 7.59
CA LEU A 92 11.72 -20.14 9.00
C LEU A 92 11.47 -21.57 9.49
N SER A 93 10.47 -22.29 8.96
CA SER A 93 10.26 -23.70 9.32
C SER A 93 11.39 -24.61 8.81
N LYS A 94 12.00 -24.28 7.65
CA LYS A 94 13.19 -25.00 7.16
C LYS A 94 14.48 -24.69 7.94
N TYR A 95 14.54 -23.56 8.63
CA TYR A 95 15.72 -23.16 9.41
C TYR A 95 15.65 -23.56 10.89
N TYR A 96 14.46 -23.86 11.44
CA TYR A 96 14.28 -24.13 12.86
C TYR A 96 13.90 -25.57 13.24
N GLU A 97 13.56 -26.44 12.27
CA GLU A 97 13.44 -27.88 12.52
C GLU A 97 14.66 -28.66 11.98
N GLY A 98 15.70 -28.75 12.81
CA GLY A 98 16.46 -29.98 12.97
C GLY A 98 17.58 -30.29 11.97
N ALA A 99 18.80 -29.84 12.28
CA ALA A 99 19.99 -30.64 12.01
C ALA A 99 21.04 -30.44 13.12
N PRO A 100 21.22 -31.40 14.05
CA PRO A 100 22.39 -31.41 14.92
C PRO A 100 23.67 -31.61 14.11
N ALA A 101 24.71 -30.87 14.45
CA ALA A 101 26.04 -30.97 13.84
C ALA A 101 26.59 -32.41 13.97
N PRO A 102 26.97 -33.08 12.86
CA PRO A 102 27.77 -34.29 12.97
C PRO A 102 29.17 -33.92 13.47
N LYS A 103 29.52 -34.39 14.66
CA LYS A 103 30.88 -34.38 15.20
C LYS A 103 31.77 -35.16 14.24
N GLN A 104 32.70 -34.50 13.55
CA GLN A 104 33.82 -35.18 12.92
C GLN A 104 34.76 -35.63 14.05
N GLY A 105 34.72 -36.92 14.36
CA GLY A 105 35.77 -37.59 15.11
C GLY A 105 37.07 -37.46 14.34
N HIS A 106 38.04 -36.85 14.99
CA HIS A 106 39.45 -36.89 14.65
C HIS A 106 40.02 -38.07 15.42
N GLU A 107 40.47 -39.11 14.74
CA GLU A 107 41.43 -40.06 15.32
C GLU A 107 42.24 -40.67 14.17
N ASP A 108 43.53 -40.35 14.21
CA ASP A 108 44.64 -40.99 13.51
C ASP A 108 45.07 -42.22 14.32
#